data_AF-A0A960XGS3-F1
#
_entry.id   AF-A0A960XGS3-F1
#
_cell.length_a   1.000
_cell.length_b   1.000
_cell.length_c   1.000
_cell.angle_alpha   90.00
_cell.angle_beta   90.00
_cell.angle_gamma   90.00
#
_symmetry.space_group_name_H-M   'P 1'
#
loop_
_entity.id
_entity.type
_entity.pdbx_description
1 polymer ?
#
loop_
_entity_poly.entity_id
_entity_poly.type
_entity_poly.pdbx_seq_one_letter_code
_entity_poly.pdbx_strand_id
1 'polypeptide(L)'
;MDIFCKRCHAPIKATEVNLDTSVAKCLACNAVFDFRDQLSEPVKKSRTPVETPKGMDFRVTAEGFELVRKWFSKKVLGLLVFCVFWDGFMAVWFGIAIHEKQWMMAAFGTIHALVGLGLSYTLVCGFINRTHIQVSFRNITIAHRPLPWPGNKSVSVGEIKQLFSKEKIHRNKNGTSYTYELRYLDHRGKDNKLLAGLESAKQALYIEQELEDTLRIKDKPVEGELAR
;
A
#
# COMPACT_ATOMS: atom_id res chain seq x y z
N MET A 1 27.77 -15.68 -17.61
CA MET A 1 27.99 -15.41 -16.18
C MET A 1 29.48 -15.46 -15.96
N ASP A 2 30.04 -14.42 -15.39
CA ASP A 2 31.49 -14.33 -15.14
C ASP A 2 31.76 -14.67 -13.68
N ILE A 3 32.71 -15.58 -13.45
CA ILE A 3 33.15 -15.99 -12.11
C ILE A 3 34.34 -15.12 -11.72
N PHE A 4 34.35 -14.59 -10.50
CA PHE A 4 35.43 -13.75 -10.00
C PHE A 4 36.15 -14.41 -8.83
N CYS A 5 37.46 -14.22 -8.75
CA CYS A 5 38.26 -14.71 -7.63
C CYS A 5 37.80 -14.10 -6.30
N LYS A 6 37.49 -14.94 -5.30
CA LYS A 6 37.13 -14.48 -3.94
C LYS A 6 38.26 -13.72 -3.21
N ARG A 7 39.52 -13.85 -3.67
CA ARG A 7 40.70 -13.25 -3.02
C ARG A 7 41.21 -11.98 -3.69
N CYS A 8 41.29 -11.97 -5.02
CA CYS A 8 41.86 -10.84 -5.78
C CYS A 8 40.88 -10.21 -6.76
N HIS A 9 39.63 -10.69 -6.84
CA HIS A 9 38.57 -10.21 -7.73
C HIS A 9 38.91 -10.24 -9.23
N ALA A 10 39.99 -10.90 -9.64
CA ALA A 10 40.29 -11.12 -11.04
C ALA A 10 39.24 -12.05 -11.69
N PRO A 11 38.87 -11.81 -12.95
CA PRO A 11 37.98 -12.69 -13.69
C PRO A 11 38.63 -14.05 -13.92
N ILE A 12 37.85 -15.12 -13.78
CA ILE A 12 38.30 -16.49 -14.00
C ILE A 12 37.95 -16.92 -15.43
N LYS A 13 38.94 -17.44 -16.14
CA LYS A 13 38.74 -18.01 -17.49
C LYS A 13 37.98 -19.34 -17.37
N ALA A 14 37.14 -19.64 -18.35
CA ALA A 14 36.35 -20.87 -18.39
C ALA A 14 37.20 -22.16 -18.32
N THR A 15 38.46 -22.13 -18.79
CA THR A 15 39.39 -23.27 -18.71
C THR A 15 39.86 -23.59 -17.29
N GLU A 16 39.75 -22.63 -16.37
CA GLU A 16 40.18 -22.76 -14.98
C GLU A 16 39.02 -23.07 -14.04
N VAL A 17 37.90 -23.51 -14.60
CA VAL A 17 36.67 -23.85 -13.90
C VAL A 17 36.43 -25.34 -14.09
N ASN A 18 36.41 -26.09 -12.99
CA ASN A 18 36.02 -27.49 -13.00
C ASN A 18 34.54 -27.59 -12.60
N LEU A 19 33.68 -27.88 -13.57
CA LEU A 19 32.23 -27.95 -13.38
C LEU A 19 31.80 -29.15 -12.54
N ASP A 20 32.48 -30.29 -12.67
CA ASP A 20 32.16 -31.53 -11.93
C ASP A 20 32.34 -31.38 -10.42
N THR A 21 33.36 -30.61 -10.02
CA THR A 21 33.69 -30.38 -8.60
C THR A 21 33.22 -29.02 -8.09
N SER A 22 32.75 -28.14 -8.98
CA SER A 22 32.42 -26.75 -8.68
C SER A 22 33.57 -25.94 -8.04
N VAL A 23 34.81 -26.23 -8.44
CA VAL A 23 36.02 -25.53 -7.99
C VAL A 23 36.63 -24.70 -9.13
N ALA A 24 37.07 -23.49 -8.82
CA ALA A 24 37.76 -22.59 -9.73
C ALA A 24 39.18 -22.28 -9.23
N LYS A 25 40.13 -22.13 -10.17
CA LYS A 25 41.50 -21.71 -9.89
C LYS A 25 41.77 -20.32 -10.46
N CYS A 26 42.30 -19.42 -9.64
CA CYS A 26 42.71 -18.11 -10.09
C CYS A 26 44.18 -18.10 -10.51
N LEU A 27 44.47 -17.78 -11.78
CA LEU A 27 45.84 -17.65 -12.28
C LEU A 27 46.58 -16.40 -11.75
N ALA A 28 45.85 -15.37 -11.30
CA ALA A 28 46.47 -14.14 -10.82
C ALA A 28 47.01 -14.25 -9.39
N CYS A 29 46.33 -15.01 -8.51
CA CYS A 29 46.71 -15.12 -7.10
C CYS A 29 46.81 -16.57 -6.57
N ASN A 30 46.71 -17.57 -7.47
CA ASN A 30 46.75 -19.00 -7.17
C ASN A 30 45.73 -19.50 -6.14
N ALA A 31 44.64 -18.75 -5.92
CA ALA A 31 43.57 -19.20 -5.04
C ALA A 31 42.75 -20.30 -5.72
N VAL A 32 42.46 -21.37 -4.97
CA VAL A 32 41.51 -22.42 -5.35
C VAL A 32 40.30 -22.26 -4.45
N PHE A 33 39.12 -22.11 -5.04
CA PHE A 33 37.90 -21.80 -4.28
C PHE A 33 36.65 -22.39 -4.92
N ASP A 34 35.66 -22.65 -4.09
CA ASP A 34 34.31 -23.06 -4.50
C ASP A 34 33.54 -21.85 -5.04
N PHE A 35 32.95 -21.99 -6.23
CA PHE A 35 32.20 -20.92 -6.90
C PHE A 35 30.69 -21.16 -6.93
N ARG A 36 30.15 -22.19 -6.25
CA ARG A 36 28.69 -22.46 -6.17
C ARG A 36 27.90 -21.26 -5.66
N ASP A 37 28.46 -20.53 -4.69
CA ASP A 37 27.85 -19.32 -4.14
C ASP A 37 27.68 -18.20 -5.19
N GLN A 38 28.50 -18.21 -6.24
CA GLN A 38 28.42 -17.26 -7.37
C GLN A 38 27.52 -17.79 -8.50
N LEU A 39 27.23 -19.10 -8.53
CA LEU A 39 26.28 -19.73 -9.45
C LEU A 39 24.84 -19.66 -8.94
N SER A 40 24.65 -19.59 -7.63
CA SER A 40 23.32 -19.34 -7.08
C SER A 40 22.84 -17.99 -7.58
N GLU A 41 21.82 -18.00 -8.47
CA GLU A 41 20.95 -16.85 -8.61
C GLU A 41 20.59 -16.40 -7.19
N PRO A 42 20.66 -15.08 -6.88
CA PRO A 42 20.32 -14.61 -5.55
C PRO A 42 18.97 -15.21 -5.20
N VAL A 43 18.97 -16.15 -4.25
CA VAL A 43 17.79 -16.89 -3.85
C VAL A 43 16.74 -15.82 -3.62
N LYS A 44 15.70 -15.78 -4.46
CA LYS A 44 14.51 -14.99 -4.18
C LYS A 44 14.17 -15.40 -2.76
N LYS A 45 14.33 -14.51 -1.77
CA LYS A 45 13.70 -14.70 -0.48
C LYS A 45 12.21 -14.71 -0.82
N SER A 46 11.70 -15.89 -1.12
CA SER A 46 10.31 -16.11 -1.44
C SER A 46 9.58 -15.72 -0.17
N ARG A 47 8.98 -14.53 -0.19
CA ARG A 47 8.12 -14.10 0.91
C ARG A 47 7.04 -15.16 1.07
N THR A 48 6.62 -15.38 2.30
CA THR A 48 5.42 -16.18 2.55
C THR A 48 4.26 -15.48 1.84
N PRO A 49 3.56 -16.15 0.90
CA PRO A 49 2.42 -15.56 0.22
C PRO A 49 1.39 -15.09 1.25
N VAL A 50 0.99 -13.82 1.16
CA VAL A 50 -0.04 -13.29 2.03
C VAL A 50 -1.39 -13.76 1.49
N GLU A 51 -2.16 -14.47 2.31
CA GLU A 51 -3.52 -14.86 1.90
C GLU A 51 -4.43 -13.63 1.75
N THR A 52 -5.43 -13.72 0.87
CA THR A 52 -6.41 -12.65 0.63
C THR A 52 -7.03 -12.13 1.95
N PRO A 53 -6.77 -10.87 2.32
CA PRO A 53 -7.27 -10.32 3.58
C PRO A 53 -8.78 -10.04 3.56
N LYS A 54 -9.39 -9.98 4.75
CA LYS A 54 -10.81 -9.66 4.91
C LYS A 54 -11.16 -8.33 4.24
N GLY A 55 -12.30 -8.31 3.56
CA GLY A 55 -12.83 -7.12 2.88
C GLY A 55 -12.13 -6.79 1.57
N MET A 56 -11.28 -7.67 1.05
CA MET A 56 -10.70 -7.56 -0.29
C MET A 56 -11.12 -8.73 -1.17
N ASP A 57 -11.45 -8.42 -2.42
CA ASP A 57 -11.82 -9.38 -3.45
C ASP A 57 -10.80 -9.25 -4.60
N PHE A 58 -10.29 -10.37 -5.11
CA PHE A 58 -9.39 -10.42 -6.26
C PHE A 58 -10.15 -10.93 -7.49
N ARG A 59 -9.96 -10.28 -8.64
CA ARG A 59 -10.63 -10.62 -9.90
C ARG A 59 -9.63 -10.55 -11.04
N VAL A 60 -9.48 -11.64 -11.79
CA VAL A 60 -8.71 -11.62 -13.04
C VAL A 60 -9.54 -10.92 -14.13
N THR A 61 -8.89 -10.07 -14.92
CA THR A 61 -9.49 -9.39 -16.08
C THR A 61 -8.70 -9.76 -17.34
N ALA A 62 -9.23 -9.44 -18.52
CA ALA A 62 -8.52 -9.72 -19.78
C ALA A 62 -7.17 -8.97 -19.91
N GLU A 63 -7.02 -7.83 -19.21
CA GLU A 63 -5.86 -6.94 -19.31
C GLU A 63 -4.90 -7.05 -18.12
N GLY A 64 -5.26 -7.86 -17.10
CA GLY A 64 -4.51 -8.01 -15.85
C GLY A 64 -5.42 -8.47 -14.72
N PHE A 65 -5.57 -7.67 -13.68
CA PHE A 65 -6.48 -7.97 -12.56
C PHE A 65 -7.07 -6.72 -11.93
N GLU A 66 -8.10 -6.92 -11.10
CA GLU A 66 -8.72 -5.91 -10.27
C GLU A 66 -8.78 -6.40 -8.82
N LEU A 67 -8.25 -5.59 -7.91
CA LEU A 67 -8.44 -5.72 -6.47
C LEU A 67 -9.53 -4.76 -6.01
N VAL A 68 -10.54 -5.28 -5.33
CA VAL A 68 -11.64 -4.48 -4.78
C VAL A 68 -11.59 -4.52 -3.25
N ARG A 69 -11.37 -3.37 -2.63
CA ARG A 69 -11.36 -3.20 -1.16
C ARG A 69 -12.63 -2.51 -0.68
N LYS A 70 -13.36 -3.14 0.24
CA LYS A 70 -14.49 -2.54 0.97
C LYS A 70 -13.99 -1.54 2.01
N TRP A 71 -14.72 -0.45 2.17
CA TRP A 71 -14.41 0.57 3.18
C TRP A 71 -15.03 0.26 4.53
N PHE A 72 -16.06 -0.59 4.53
CA PHE A 72 -16.78 -0.92 5.75
C PHE A 72 -15.87 -1.64 6.76
N SER A 73 -15.83 -1.08 7.97
CA SER A 73 -15.21 -1.68 9.13
C SER A 73 -16.06 -1.43 10.38
N LYS A 74 -15.78 -2.14 11.48
CA LYS A 74 -16.56 -1.99 12.72
C LYS A 74 -16.55 -0.55 13.26
N LYS A 75 -15.55 0.26 12.90
CA LYS A 75 -15.46 1.68 13.27
C LYS A 75 -16.60 2.51 12.64
N VAL A 76 -17.05 2.13 11.45
CA VAL A 76 -18.17 2.79 10.76
C VAL A 76 -19.46 2.69 11.57
N LEU A 77 -19.67 1.58 12.30
CA LEU A 77 -20.81 1.43 13.21
C LEU A 77 -20.74 2.39 14.40
N GLY A 78 -19.56 2.62 14.96
CA GLY A 78 -19.37 3.62 16.01
C GLY A 78 -19.66 5.04 15.50
N LEU A 79 -19.18 5.37 14.30
CA LEU A 79 -19.47 6.65 13.64
C LEU A 79 -20.97 6.82 13.34
N LEU A 80 -21.68 5.74 12.98
CA LEU A 80 -23.14 5.78 12.77
C LEU A 80 -23.87 6.28 14.01
N VAL A 81 -23.60 5.68 15.17
CA VAL A 81 -24.25 6.07 16.43
C VAL A 81 -23.95 7.54 16.75
N PHE A 82 -22.70 7.96 16.57
CA PHE A 82 -22.31 9.35 16.76
C PHE A 82 -23.07 10.30 15.83
N CYS A 83 -23.11 10.02 14.52
CA CYS A 83 -23.81 10.85 13.54
C CYS A 83 -25.32 10.95 13.85
N VAL A 84 -25.98 9.84 14.18
CA VAL A 84 -27.42 9.86 14.53
C VAL A 84 -27.70 10.75 15.73
N PHE A 85 -26.89 10.62 16.80
CA PHE A 85 -27.05 11.46 17.99
C PHE A 85 -26.73 12.93 17.70
N TRP A 86 -25.64 13.18 16.98
CA TRP A 86 -25.18 14.53 16.65
C TRP A 86 -26.15 15.27 15.75
N ASP A 87 -26.63 14.64 14.68
CA ASP A 87 -27.57 15.23 13.74
C ASP A 87 -28.92 15.49 14.43
N GLY A 88 -29.35 14.60 15.33
CA GLY A 88 -30.52 14.81 16.20
C GLY A 88 -30.35 16.00 17.14
N PHE A 89 -29.20 16.11 17.82
CA PHE A 89 -28.87 17.25 18.67
C PHE A 89 -28.89 18.57 17.88
N MET A 90 -28.26 18.59 16.70
CA MET A 90 -28.24 19.77 15.83
C MET A 90 -29.64 20.18 15.37
N ALA A 91 -30.52 19.22 15.05
CA ALA A 91 -31.90 19.50 14.69
C ALA A 91 -32.66 20.21 15.81
N VAL A 92 -32.53 19.74 17.06
CA VAL A 92 -33.13 20.39 18.24
C VAL A 92 -32.52 21.76 18.48
N TRP A 93 -31.19 21.89 18.38
CA TRP A 93 -30.48 23.16 18.54
C TRP A 93 -30.99 24.23 17.58
N PHE A 94 -31.12 23.91 16.30
CA PHE A 94 -31.68 24.83 15.31
C PHE A 94 -33.16 25.11 15.54
N GLY A 95 -33.94 24.11 15.95
CA GLY A 95 -35.35 24.30 16.30
C GLY A 95 -35.54 25.38 17.38
N ILE A 96 -34.76 25.29 18.47
CA ILE A 96 -34.77 26.30 19.54
C ILE A 96 -34.27 27.66 19.01
N ALA A 97 -33.14 27.67 18.31
CA ALA A 97 -32.54 28.93 17.83
C ALA A 97 -33.47 29.71 16.89
N ILE A 98 -34.19 29.02 16.00
CA ILE A 98 -35.14 29.63 15.07
C ILE A 98 -36.41 30.07 15.81
N HIS A 99 -36.96 29.24 16.70
CA HIS A 99 -38.16 29.56 17.48
C HIS A 99 -37.96 30.83 18.33
N GLU A 100 -36.83 30.91 19.03
CA GLU A 100 -36.46 32.03 19.90
C GLU A 100 -35.84 33.22 19.13
N LYS A 101 -35.73 33.13 17.80
CA LYS A 101 -35.11 34.13 16.92
C LYS A 101 -33.67 34.49 17.33
N GLN A 102 -32.94 33.53 17.92
CA GLN A 102 -31.56 33.67 18.36
C GLN A 102 -30.58 33.41 17.20
N TRP A 103 -30.46 34.38 16.30
CA TRP A 103 -29.67 34.22 15.07
C TRP A 103 -28.18 33.97 15.29
N MET A 104 -27.60 34.52 16.37
CA MET A 104 -26.19 34.27 16.71
C MET A 104 -25.95 32.81 17.10
N MET A 105 -26.88 32.20 17.83
CA MET A 105 -26.86 30.77 18.18
C MET A 105 -26.99 29.88 16.94
N ALA A 106 -27.84 30.27 15.98
CA ALA A 106 -27.99 29.57 14.70
C ALA A 106 -26.72 29.68 13.84
N ALA A 107 -26.12 30.87 13.75
CA ALA A 107 -24.88 31.08 13.01
C ALA A 107 -23.74 30.21 13.56
N PHE A 108 -23.58 30.17 14.89
CA PHE A 108 -22.61 29.30 15.55
C PHE A 108 -22.89 27.80 15.30
N GLY A 109 -24.16 27.40 15.37
CA GLY A 109 -24.59 26.04 15.07
C GLY A 109 -24.27 25.60 13.63
N THR A 110 -24.23 26.53 12.68
CA THR A 110 -24.00 26.21 11.26
C THR A 110 -22.64 25.58 11.01
N ILE A 111 -21.58 26.05 11.68
CA ILE A 111 -20.24 25.45 11.54
C ILE A 111 -20.26 23.99 12.02
N HIS A 112 -20.90 23.72 13.16
CA HIS A 112 -21.04 22.39 13.73
C HIS A 112 -21.90 21.47 12.86
N ALA A 113 -22.95 22.02 12.24
CA ALA A 113 -23.80 21.31 11.29
C ALA A 113 -23.01 20.90 10.04
N LEU A 114 -22.17 21.79 9.50
CA LEU A 114 -21.35 21.49 8.33
C LEU A 114 -20.32 20.39 8.62
N VAL A 115 -19.72 20.40 9.81
CA VAL A 115 -18.85 19.30 10.25
C VAL A 115 -19.65 17.99 10.39
N GLY A 116 -20.83 18.03 10.99
CA GLY A 116 -21.75 16.90 11.09
C GLY A 116 -22.12 16.32 9.73
N LEU A 117 -22.49 17.17 8.77
CA LEU A 117 -22.79 16.80 7.39
C LEU A 117 -21.59 16.13 6.71
N GLY A 118 -20.38 16.67 6.93
CA GLY A 118 -19.15 16.05 6.44
C GLY A 118 -18.94 14.66 7.02
N LEU A 119 -19.12 14.48 8.33
CA LEU A 119 -19.03 13.17 8.99
C LEU A 119 -20.09 12.19 8.48
N SER A 120 -21.34 12.64 8.32
CA SER A 120 -22.44 11.84 7.76
C SER A 120 -22.16 11.45 6.30
N TYR A 121 -21.52 12.31 5.50
CA TYR A 121 -21.01 11.92 4.17
C TYR A 121 -19.93 10.85 4.26
N THR A 122 -18.95 11.00 5.16
CA THR A 122 -17.90 9.98 5.36
C THR A 122 -18.47 8.65 5.82
N LEU A 123 -19.52 8.68 6.64
CA LEU A 123 -20.24 7.52 7.13
C LEU A 123 -20.89 6.76 5.98
N VAL A 124 -21.65 7.45 5.11
CA VAL A 124 -22.28 6.84 3.93
C VAL A 124 -21.20 6.22 3.03
N CYS A 125 -20.11 6.96 2.75
CA CYS A 125 -18.97 6.42 1.99
C CYS A 125 -18.40 5.17 2.66
N GLY A 126 -18.26 5.14 3.99
CA GLY A 126 -17.79 3.97 4.73
C GLY A 126 -18.63 2.72 4.50
N PHE A 127 -19.95 2.85 4.32
CA PHE A 127 -20.84 1.73 4.05
C PHE A 127 -20.82 1.25 2.60
N ILE A 128 -20.82 2.17 1.64
CA ILE A 128 -21.08 1.83 0.23
C ILE A 128 -19.85 1.92 -0.66
N ASN A 129 -18.86 2.75 -0.31
CA ASN A 129 -17.69 2.91 -1.15
C ASN A 129 -16.76 1.71 -1.11
N ARG A 130 -16.11 1.52 -2.25
CA ARG A 130 -15.09 0.54 -2.51
C ARG A 130 -13.94 1.23 -3.22
N THR A 131 -12.73 0.79 -2.92
CA THR A 131 -11.55 1.12 -3.70
C THR A 131 -11.33 0.02 -4.73
N HIS A 132 -11.35 0.38 -5.99
CA HIS A 132 -10.99 -0.46 -7.12
C HIS A 132 -9.55 -0.14 -7.50
N ILE A 133 -8.68 -1.15 -7.44
CA ILE A 133 -7.28 -1.07 -7.85
C ILE A 133 -7.18 -1.94 -9.09
N GLN A 134 -7.21 -1.30 -10.26
CA GLN A 134 -7.15 -1.96 -11.55
C GLN A 134 -5.71 -1.94 -12.03
N VAL A 135 -5.20 -3.11 -12.40
CA VAL A 135 -3.80 -3.31 -12.74
C VAL A 135 -3.73 -3.90 -14.13
N SER A 136 -3.04 -3.19 -15.00
CA SER A 136 -2.69 -3.63 -16.35
C SER A 136 -1.18 -3.56 -16.52
N PHE A 137 -0.64 -4.15 -17.58
CA PHE A 137 0.78 -4.03 -17.91
C PHE A 137 1.24 -2.59 -18.20
N ARG A 138 0.31 -1.66 -18.44
CA ARG A 138 0.63 -0.25 -18.74
C ARG A 138 0.44 0.66 -17.55
N ASN A 139 -0.64 0.50 -16.82
CA ASN A 139 -1.07 1.42 -15.77
C ASN A 139 -1.62 0.68 -14.54
N ILE A 140 -1.44 1.31 -13.38
CA ILE A 140 -2.21 1.04 -12.16
C ILE A 140 -3.21 2.18 -11.97
N THR A 141 -4.49 1.87 -11.90
CA THR A 141 -5.58 2.83 -11.70
C THR A 141 -6.27 2.59 -10.37
N ILE A 142 -6.42 3.66 -9.58
CA ILE A 142 -7.15 3.65 -8.31
C ILE A 142 -8.41 4.48 -8.48
N ALA A 143 -9.55 3.91 -8.14
CA ALA A 143 -10.83 4.59 -8.14
C ALA A 143 -11.66 4.27 -6.89
N HIS A 144 -12.21 5.30 -6.27
CA HIS A 144 -13.18 5.21 -5.18
C HIS A 144 -14.58 5.44 -5.73
N ARG A 145 -15.47 4.45 -5.54
CA ARG A 145 -16.83 4.41 -6.10
C ARG A 145 -17.79 3.73 -5.12
N PRO A 146 -19.10 4.00 -5.16
CA PRO A 146 -19.78 4.87 -6.13
C PRO A 146 -19.71 6.37 -5.82
N LEU A 147 -19.56 6.77 -4.55
CA LEU A 147 -19.55 8.18 -4.18
C LEU A 147 -18.15 8.80 -4.40
N PRO A 148 -18.09 10.08 -4.82
CA PRO A 148 -16.83 10.78 -5.02
C PRO A 148 -15.96 10.80 -3.75
N TRP A 149 -14.70 10.43 -3.89
CA TRP A 149 -13.73 10.59 -2.83
C TRP A 149 -12.35 10.93 -3.41
N PRO A 150 -11.59 11.85 -2.79
CA PRO A 150 -10.27 12.22 -3.28
C PRO A 150 -9.28 11.05 -3.22
N GLY A 151 -8.37 10.98 -4.19
CA GLY A 151 -7.35 9.92 -4.24
C GLY A 151 -7.40 9.06 -5.50
N ASN A 152 -8.44 9.23 -6.32
CA ASN A 152 -8.51 8.64 -7.66
C ASN A 152 -7.30 9.08 -8.49
N LYS A 153 -6.57 8.12 -9.06
CA LYS A 153 -5.37 8.40 -9.87
C LYS A 153 -5.08 7.24 -10.82
N SER A 154 -4.26 7.52 -11.84
CA SER A 154 -3.67 6.51 -12.71
C SER A 154 -2.17 6.76 -12.78
N VAL A 155 -1.37 5.71 -12.59
CA VAL A 155 0.10 5.76 -12.61
C VAL A 155 0.60 4.79 -13.67
N SER A 156 1.54 5.23 -14.50
CA SER A 156 2.18 4.37 -15.50
C SER A 156 3.11 3.37 -14.80
N VAL A 157 3.02 2.10 -15.16
CA VAL A 157 3.90 1.05 -14.64
C VAL A 157 5.36 1.36 -14.96
N GLY A 158 5.64 1.98 -16.12
CA GLY A 158 6.98 2.39 -16.51
C GLY A 158 7.58 3.53 -15.67
N GLU A 159 6.80 4.17 -14.78
CA GLU A 159 7.31 5.15 -13.82
C GLU A 159 7.72 4.49 -12.50
N ILE A 160 7.27 3.26 -12.25
CA ILE A 160 7.41 2.57 -10.97
C ILE A 160 8.74 1.82 -10.97
N LYS A 161 9.69 2.30 -10.16
CA LYS A 161 10.95 1.61 -9.91
C LYS A 161 10.80 0.51 -8.86
N GLN A 162 10.06 0.80 -7.80
CA GLN A 162 9.81 -0.15 -6.72
C GLN A 162 8.53 0.17 -5.96
N LEU A 163 7.80 -0.85 -5.54
CA LEU A 163 6.64 -0.76 -4.66
C LEU A 163 7.04 -1.06 -3.21
N PHE A 164 6.39 -0.41 -2.25
CA PHE A 164 6.60 -0.69 -0.84
C PHE A 164 5.45 -0.17 0.02
N SER A 165 5.17 -0.88 1.10
CA SER A 165 4.17 -0.53 2.10
C SER A 165 4.81 0.26 3.24
N LYS A 166 4.10 1.25 3.77
CA LYS A 166 4.56 2.06 4.91
C LYS A 166 3.49 2.18 5.98
N GLU A 167 3.90 2.05 7.23
CA GLU A 167 3.03 2.32 8.37
C GLU A 167 2.94 3.82 8.66
N LYS A 168 1.74 4.28 9.00
CA LYS A 168 1.45 5.63 9.45
C LYS A 168 0.81 5.56 10.84
N ILE A 169 1.55 6.08 11.81
CA ILE A 169 1.21 6.09 13.23
C ILE A 169 0.43 7.36 13.55
N HIS A 170 -0.76 7.21 14.14
CA HIS A 170 -1.58 8.30 14.66
C HIS A 170 -1.61 8.21 16.18
N ARG A 171 -0.97 9.15 16.86
CA ARG A 171 -0.92 9.22 18.32
C ARG A 171 -1.91 10.27 18.81
N ASN A 172 -2.80 9.88 19.70
CA ASN A 172 -3.72 10.79 20.39
C ASN A 172 -3.57 10.64 21.91
N LYS A 173 -4.32 11.45 22.68
CA LYS A 173 -4.28 11.41 24.16
C LYS A 173 -4.75 10.08 24.75
N ASN A 174 -5.50 9.29 23.98
CA ASN A 174 -6.16 8.06 24.41
C ASN A 174 -5.55 6.78 23.81
N GLY A 175 -4.41 6.88 23.10
CA GLY A 175 -3.73 5.74 22.52
C GLY A 175 -3.07 6.00 21.16
N THR A 176 -2.55 4.93 20.59
CA THR A 176 -1.91 4.91 19.28
C THR A 176 -2.75 4.08 18.33
N SER A 177 -3.00 4.58 17.13
CA SER A 177 -3.67 3.84 16.06
C SER A 177 -2.81 3.84 14.80
N TYR A 178 -2.94 2.79 14.00
CA TYR A 178 -2.11 2.54 12.84
C TYR A 178 -2.96 2.52 11.57
N THR A 179 -2.42 3.11 10.51
CA THR A 179 -2.94 3.01 9.15
C THR A 179 -1.79 2.71 8.21
N TYR A 180 -2.06 2.10 7.07
CA TYR A 180 -1.02 1.70 6.14
C TYR A 180 -1.23 2.39 4.79
N GLU A 181 -0.12 2.72 4.13
CA GLU A 181 -0.08 3.30 2.80
C GLU A 181 0.73 2.38 1.88
N LEU A 182 0.25 2.17 0.66
CA LEU A 182 1.05 1.60 -0.42
C LEU A 182 1.68 2.76 -1.20
N ARG A 183 2.98 2.67 -1.44
CA ARG A 183 3.81 3.71 -2.03
C ARG A 183 4.67 3.13 -3.14
N TYR A 184 5.19 4.01 -3.99
CA TYR A 184 6.16 3.63 -5.02
C TYR A 184 7.30 4.64 -5.08
N LEU A 185 8.49 4.13 -5.35
CA LEU A 185 9.63 4.94 -5.78
C LEU A 185 9.57 5.09 -7.30
N ASP A 186 9.77 6.30 -7.79
CA ASP A 186 9.98 6.51 -9.23
C ASP A 186 11.45 6.25 -9.63
N HIS A 187 11.74 6.29 -10.93
CA HIS A 187 13.10 6.12 -11.43
C HIS A 187 14.09 7.20 -10.95
N ARG A 188 13.60 8.36 -10.48
CA ARG A 188 14.39 9.44 -9.89
C ARG A 188 14.59 9.25 -8.37
N GLY A 189 14.02 8.20 -7.79
CA GLY A 189 14.09 7.91 -6.36
C GLY A 189 13.10 8.70 -5.50
N LYS A 190 12.11 9.38 -6.12
CA LYS A 190 11.09 10.10 -5.37
C LYS A 190 10.05 9.13 -4.80
N ASP A 191 9.73 9.31 -3.53
CA ASP A 191 8.68 8.59 -2.84
C ASP A 191 7.29 9.19 -3.14
N ASN A 192 6.46 8.41 -3.82
CA ASN A 192 5.10 8.78 -4.22
C ASN A 192 4.06 7.86 -3.58
N LYS A 193 2.96 8.43 -3.12
CA LYS A 193 1.87 7.68 -2.52
C LYS A 193 0.99 7.06 -3.59
N LEU A 194 0.80 5.75 -3.59
CA LEU A 194 -0.11 5.04 -4.49
C LEU A 194 -1.50 4.95 -3.86
N LEU A 195 -1.63 4.27 -2.72
CA LEU A 195 -2.91 4.09 -2.02
C LEU A 195 -2.76 4.39 -0.52
N ALA A 196 -3.78 4.99 0.09
CA ALA A 196 -3.80 5.33 1.50
C ALA A 196 -5.00 4.71 2.22
N GLY A 197 -4.97 4.76 3.56
CA GLY A 197 -6.11 4.38 4.38
C GLY A 197 -6.35 2.88 4.45
N LEU A 198 -5.32 2.06 4.27
CA LEU A 198 -5.37 0.62 4.48
C LEU A 198 -5.41 0.36 5.99
N GLU A 199 -6.30 -0.53 6.43
CA GLU A 199 -6.58 -0.72 7.86
C GLU A 199 -5.68 -1.74 8.54
N SER A 200 -4.93 -2.53 7.77
CA SER A 200 -4.04 -3.56 8.31
C SER A 200 -2.78 -3.71 7.48
N ALA A 201 -1.69 -4.10 8.15
CA ALA A 201 -0.44 -4.52 7.52
C ALA A 201 -0.67 -5.59 6.45
N LYS A 202 -1.53 -6.58 6.75
CA LYS A 202 -1.88 -7.67 5.83
C LYS A 202 -2.49 -7.15 4.52
N GLN A 203 -3.35 -6.13 4.57
CA GLN A 203 -3.89 -5.51 3.36
C GLN A 203 -2.79 -4.84 2.51
N ALA A 204 -1.89 -4.09 3.14
CA ALA A 204 -0.81 -3.40 2.43
C ALA A 204 0.17 -4.39 1.77
N LEU A 205 0.66 -5.37 2.54
CA LEU A 205 1.59 -6.38 2.05
C LEU A 205 0.97 -7.27 0.97
N TYR A 206 -0.31 -7.62 1.10
CA TYR A 206 -1.02 -8.38 0.06
C TYR A 206 -1.06 -7.62 -1.27
N ILE A 207 -1.47 -6.35 -1.25
CA ILE A 207 -1.56 -5.54 -2.48
C ILE A 207 -0.17 -5.34 -3.08
N GLU A 208 0.85 -5.11 -2.24
CA GLU A 208 2.23 -5.01 -2.68
C GLU A 208 2.71 -6.28 -3.40
N GLN A 209 2.55 -7.46 -2.79
CA GLN A 209 2.94 -8.74 -3.39
C GLN A 209 2.23 -9.00 -4.73
N GLU A 210 0.90 -8.84 -4.77
CA GLU A 210 0.11 -9.08 -5.99
C GLU A 210 0.52 -8.15 -7.15
N LEU A 211 0.84 -6.89 -6.83
CA LEU A 211 1.35 -5.93 -7.81
C LEU A 211 2.77 -6.28 -8.27
N GLU A 212 3.68 -6.59 -7.35
CA GLU A 212 5.06 -6.97 -7.66
C GLU A 212 5.10 -8.22 -8.54
N ASP A 213 4.33 -9.25 -8.18
CA ASP A 213 4.28 -10.52 -8.89
C ASP A 213 3.69 -10.36 -10.30
N THR A 214 2.58 -9.63 -10.43
CA THR A 214 1.93 -9.44 -11.75
C THR A 214 2.76 -8.53 -12.67
N LEU A 215 3.31 -7.44 -12.14
CA LEU A 215 4.09 -6.47 -12.92
C LEU A 215 5.54 -6.92 -13.11
N ARG A 216 5.93 -8.07 -12.54
CA ARG A 216 7.30 -8.61 -12.55
C ARG A 216 8.32 -7.62 -11.99
N ILE A 217 7.93 -6.82 -11.01
CA ILE A 217 8.82 -5.90 -10.31
C ILE A 217 9.62 -6.73 -9.30
N LYS A 218 10.95 -6.70 -9.42
CA LYS A 218 11.81 -7.39 -8.46
C LYS A 218 11.85 -6.59 -7.17
N ASP A 219 11.28 -7.16 -6.12
CA ASP A 219 11.32 -6.60 -4.78
C ASP A 219 12.76 -6.31 -4.32
N LYS A 220 12.93 -5.10 -3.80
CA LYS A 220 14.10 -4.63 -3.06
C LYS A 220 13.63 -3.92 -1.80
N PRO A 221 14.33 -4.10 -0.67
CA PRO A 221 14.01 -3.39 0.55
C PRO A 221 14.15 -1.87 0.35
N VAL A 222 13.15 -1.13 0.80
CA VAL A 222 13.11 0.34 0.84
C VAL A 222 13.19 0.82 2.28
N GLU A 223 13.97 1.86 2.54
CA GLU A 223 14.11 2.42 3.89
C GLU A 223 12.75 2.89 4.45
N GLY A 224 12.42 2.44 5.65
CA GLY A 224 11.15 2.76 6.31
C GLY A 224 9.93 2.03 5.74
N GLU A 225 10.15 0.97 4.95
CA GLU A 225 9.10 0.03 4.60
C GLU A 225 8.60 -0.75 5.82
N LEU A 226 7.36 -1.23 5.72
CA LEU A 226 6.74 -2.10 6.70
C LEU A 226 7.55 -3.41 6.82
N ALA A 227 7.82 -3.85 8.05
CA ALA A 227 8.50 -5.13 8.27
C ALA A 227 7.70 -6.28 7.66
N ARG A 228 8.42 -7.21 7.01
CA ARG A 228 7.89 -8.29 6.19
C ARG A 228 8.21 -9.64 6.83
#